data_AF-A0A9R1UH15-F1
#
_entry.id   AF-A0A9R1UH15-F1
#
_cell.length_a   1.000
_cell.length_b   1.000
_cell.length_c   1.000
_cell.angle_alpha   90.00
_cell.angle_beta   90.00
_cell.angle_gamma   90.00
#
_symmetry.space_group_name_H-M   'P 1'
#
loop_
_entity.id
_entity.type
_entity.pdbx_description
1 polymer ?
#
loop_
_entity_poly.entity_id
_entity_poly.type
_entity_poly.pdbx_seq_one_letter_code
_entity_poly.pdbx_strand_id
1 'polypeptide(L)'
;MKINNNLIERFSGEQKVYYSFDEAEDDKNNLYPIEYLNSLNVSGVPPHYLRLNTGCPVILLRNIDPSNGLCNGTRLICRAFQQNIIDAEISVGQHAGKRVFLPRIPLCPSDNEKFPFKLKRKQFPIQLSFSMTINKAQGQTIPNVGVYLP
;
A
#
# COMPACT_ATOMS: atom_id res chain seq x y z
N MET A 1 3.76 -9.06 6.60
CA MET A 1 3.61 -10.32 5.83
C MET A 1 4.92 -10.66 5.16
N LYS A 2 5.70 -11.62 5.69
CA LYS A 2 6.93 -12.11 5.03
C LYS A 2 6.64 -12.74 3.66
N ILE A 3 5.45 -13.34 3.51
CA ILE A 3 4.99 -14.00 2.28
C ILE A 3 4.93 -13.03 1.08
N ASN A 4 4.35 -11.84 1.23
CA ASN A 4 4.27 -10.88 0.12
C ASN A 4 5.66 -10.42 -0.35
N ASN A 5 6.61 -10.29 0.57
CA ASN A 5 8.00 -9.93 0.24
C ASN A 5 8.75 -11.07 -0.47
N ASN A 6 8.48 -12.32 -0.13
CA ASN A 6 9.06 -13.47 -0.85
C ASN A 6 8.41 -13.66 -2.23
N LEU A 7 7.10 -13.43 -2.35
CA LEU A 7 6.37 -13.65 -3.60
C LEU A 7 6.69 -12.61 -4.67
N ILE A 8 6.97 -11.36 -4.27
CA ILE A 8 7.36 -10.33 -5.23
C ILE A 8 8.71 -10.61 -5.89
N GLU A 9 9.63 -11.33 -5.23
CA GLU A 9 10.93 -11.70 -5.83
C GLU A 9 10.80 -12.71 -6.96
N ARG A 10 9.66 -13.40 -7.02
CA ARG A 10 9.35 -14.36 -8.09
C ARG A 10 8.68 -13.71 -9.29
N PHE A 11 8.38 -12.42 -9.24
CA PHE A 11 7.80 -11.69 -10.37
C PHE A 11 8.90 -11.28 -11.35
N SER A 12 8.73 -11.68 -12.62
CA SER A 12 9.64 -11.33 -13.72
C SER A 12 9.48 -9.91 -14.26
N GLY A 13 8.47 -9.16 -13.80
CA GLY A 13 8.23 -7.78 -14.21
C GLY A 13 9.28 -6.79 -13.67
N GLU A 14 9.40 -5.63 -14.33
CA GLU A 14 10.27 -4.53 -13.88
C GLU A 14 9.99 -4.18 -12.42
N GLN A 15 11.04 -4.13 -11.61
CA GLN A 15 10.95 -3.77 -10.20
C GLN A 15 11.19 -2.28 -10.00
N LYS A 16 10.33 -1.63 -9.20
CA LYS A 16 10.51 -0.26 -8.73
C LYS A 16 10.43 -0.20 -7.21
N VAL A 17 11.30 0.61 -6.62
CA VAL A 17 11.31 0.92 -5.20
C VAL A 17 10.93 2.37 -4.99
N TYR A 18 10.05 2.60 -4.03
CA TYR A 18 9.63 3.93 -3.58
C TYR A 18 9.90 4.07 -2.09
N TYR A 19 10.73 5.04 -1.73
CA TYR A 19 10.93 5.47 -0.35
C TYR A 19 9.84 6.47 0.04
N SER A 20 9.34 6.41 1.27
CA SER A 20 8.40 7.40 1.79
C SER A 20 9.11 8.68 2.24
N PHE A 21 8.32 9.71 2.49
CA PHE A 21 8.78 10.91 3.21
C PHE A 21 8.04 10.95 4.53
N ASP A 22 8.77 10.83 5.64
CA ASP A 22 8.21 10.70 6.97
C ASP A 22 8.50 11.96 7.80
N GLU A 23 7.55 12.31 8.65
CA GLU A 23 7.59 13.51 9.48
C GLU A 23 6.88 13.23 10.81
N ALA A 24 7.43 13.76 11.91
CA ALA A 24 6.74 13.90 13.18
C ALA A 24 6.22 15.34 13.26
N GLU A 25 4.95 15.58 12.90
CA GLU A 25 4.41 16.94 12.68
C GLU A 25 4.48 17.86 13.92
N ASP A 26 4.45 17.29 15.12
CA ASP A 26 4.46 18.01 16.40
C ASP A 26 5.84 18.01 17.09
N ASP A 27 6.87 17.44 16.47
CA ASP A 27 8.23 17.42 16.99
C ASP A 27 9.02 18.70 16.63
N LYS A 28 8.75 19.78 17.36
CA LYS A 28 9.42 21.08 17.14
C LYS A 28 10.93 21.07 17.42
N ASN A 29 11.40 20.09 18.18
CA ASN A 29 12.79 20.03 18.66
C ASN A 29 13.62 18.98 17.89
N ASN A 30 13.05 18.34 16.87
CA ASN A 30 13.67 17.24 16.12
C ASN A 30 14.23 16.13 17.05
N LEU A 31 13.47 15.80 18.10
CA LEU A 31 13.80 14.75 19.06
C LEU A 31 13.79 13.35 18.42
N TYR A 32 13.06 13.18 17.31
CA TYR A 32 12.93 11.90 16.61
C TYR A 32 13.76 11.90 15.32
N PRO A 33 14.86 11.12 15.26
CA PRO A 33 15.65 10.97 14.04
C PRO A 33 14.82 10.40 12.89
N ILE A 34 15.12 10.82 11.65
CA ILE A 34 14.39 10.35 10.47
C ILE A 34 14.54 8.84 10.25
N GLU A 35 15.67 8.26 10.65
CA GLU A 35 15.92 6.82 10.60
C GLU A 35 14.97 6.05 11.51
N TYR A 36 14.66 6.63 12.68
CA TYR A 36 13.66 6.08 13.58
C TYR A 36 12.28 6.13 12.94
N LEU A 37 11.86 7.28 12.40
CA LEU A 37 10.56 7.43 11.72
C LEU A 37 10.41 6.45 10.54
N ASN A 38 11.44 6.35 9.69
CA ASN A 38 11.48 5.45 8.54
C ASN A 38 11.42 3.96 8.93
N SER A 39 11.85 3.61 10.15
CA SER A 39 11.79 2.24 10.66
C SER A 39 10.39 1.81 11.13
N LEU A 40 9.49 2.77 11.36
CA LEU A 40 8.15 2.50 11.90
C LEU A 40 7.27 1.81 10.87
N ASN A 41 6.75 0.64 11.25
CA ASN A 41 5.79 -0.12 10.47
C ASN A 41 4.43 -0.08 11.15
N VAL A 42 3.55 0.76 10.62
CA VAL A 42 2.32 1.17 11.29
C VAL A 42 1.11 0.68 10.51
N SER A 43 0.08 0.21 11.23
CA SER A 43 -1.13 -0.29 10.58
C SER A 43 -1.84 0.79 9.78
N GLY A 44 -2.34 0.44 8.60
CA GLY A 44 -3.11 1.35 7.74
C GLY A 44 -2.27 2.38 6.97
N VAL A 45 -0.93 2.29 7.05
CA VAL A 45 0.01 3.13 6.29
C VAL A 45 0.99 2.21 5.54
N PRO A 46 1.32 2.50 4.27
CA PRO A 46 2.36 1.77 3.55
C PRO A 46 3.72 1.84 4.25
N PRO A 47 4.60 0.84 4.03
CA PRO A 47 5.96 0.87 4.56
C PRO A 47 6.78 2.01 3.95
N HIS A 48 7.83 2.44 4.66
CA HIS A 48 8.81 3.37 4.13
C HIS A 48 9.44 2.86 2.84
N TYR A 49 9.91 1.61 2.86
CA TYR A 49 10.42 0.90 1.71
C TYR A 49 9.28 0.14 1.01
N LEU A 50 8.77 0.69 -0.10
CA LEU A 50 7.73 0.07 -0.92
C LEU A 50 8.33 -0.48 -2.22
N ARG A 51 8.47 -1.81 -2.29
CA ARG A 51 8.93 -2.54 -3.48
C ARG A 51 7.74 -3.07 -4.28
N LEU A 52 7.70 -2.80 -5.58
CA LEU A 52 6.62 -3.19 -6.49
C LEU A 52 7.22 -3.75 -7.79
N ASN A 53 6.51 -4.68 -8.42
CA ASN A 53 6.85 -5.20 -9.75
C ASN A 53 5.70 -4.98 -10.73
N THR A 54 6.01 -4.79 -12.00
CA THR A 54 4.98 -4.72 -13.04
C THR A 54 4.19 -6.03 -13.05
N GLY A 55 2.86 -5.92 -13.09
CA GLY A 55 1.94 -7.05 -12.99
C GLY A 55 1.59 -7.49 -11.56
N CYS A 56 2.22 -6.92 -10.52
CA CYS A 56 1.89 -7.32 -9.16
C CYS A 56 0.49 -6.81 -8.73
N PRO A 57 -0.27 -7.62 -7.97
CA PRO A 57 -1.52 -7.21 -7.36
C PRO A 57 -1.26 -6.36 -6.11
N VAL A 58 -1.97 -5.24 -6.02
CA VAL A 58 -1.98 -4.35 -4.87
C VAL A 58 -3.41 -4.05 -4.45
N ILE A 59 -3.57 -3.56 -3.22
CA ILE A 59 -4.84 -3.10 -2.67
C ILE A 59 -4.71 -1.64 -2.23
N LEU A 60 -5.74 -0.83 -2.50
CA LEU A 60 -5.82 0.56 -2.07
C LEU A 60 -6.15 0.65 -0.58
N LEU A 61 -5.49 1.54 0.16
CA LEU A 61 -5.61 1.69 1.61
C LEU A 61 -6.49 2.88 2.05
N ARG A 62 -6.89 3.73 1.10
CA ARG A 62 -7.67 4.94 1.34
C ARG A 62 -8.67 5.17 0.21
N ASN A 63 -9.74 5.89 0.53
CA ASN A 63 -10.65 6.42 -0.47
C ASN A 63 -9.97 7.59 -1.18
N ILE A 64 -9.82 7.50 -2.50
CA ILE A 64 -9.33 8.59 -3.35
C ILE A 64 -10.49 9.13 -4.17
N ASP A 65 -11.23 8.23 -4.82
CA ASP A 65 -12.38 8.56 -5.66
C ASP A 65 -13.35 7.37 -5.70
N PRO A 66 -14.19 7.22 -4.65
CA PRO A 66 -15.12 6.09 -4.53
C PRO A 66 -16.09 5.99 -5.71
N SER A 67 -16.55 7.13 -6.24
CA SER A 67 -17.47 7.19 -7.37
C SER A 67 -16.89 6.56 -8.64
N ASN A 68 -15.56 6.53 -8.76
CA ASN A 68 -14.83 5.93 -9.87
C ASN A 68 -14.20 4.58 -9.54
N GLY A 69 -14.55 3.97 -8.40
CA GLY A 69 -14.06 2.67 -7.97
C GLY A 69 -12.72 2.71 -7.21
N LEU A 70 -12.20 3.87 -6.86
CA LEU A 70 -10.96 4.05 -6.08
C LEU A 70 -11.27 4.23 -4.59
N CYS A 71 -11.81 3.18 -3.97
CA CYS A 71 -12.09 3.11 -2.55
C CYS A 71 -11.11 2.20 -1.81
N ASN A 72 -11.07 2.31 -0.47
CA ASN A 72 -10.29 1.42 0.36
C ASN A 72 -10.70 -0.03 0.10
N GLY A 73 -9.74 -0.91 -0.13
CA GLY A 73 -9.97 -2.31 -0.49
C GLY A 73 -10.03 -2.58 -2.00
N THR A 74 -10.07 -1.56 -2.86
CA THR A 74 -10.01 -1.77 -4.32
C THR A 74 -8.72 -2.50 -4.69
N ARG A 75 -8.86 -3.63 -5.38
CA ARG A 75 -7.74 -4.41 -5.89
C ARG A 75 -7.33 -3.89 -7.25
N LEU A 76 -6.03 -3.72 -7.42
CA LEU A 76 -5.42 -3.16 -8.61
C LEU A 76 -4.28 -4.07 -9.08
N ILE A 77 -4.00 -4.06 -10.38
CA ILE A 77 -2.76 -4.61 -10.95
C ILE A 77 -1.86 -3.44 -11.33
N CYS A 78 -0.60 -3.44 -10.87
CA CYS A 78 0.38 -2.44 -11.31
C CYS A 78 0.77 -2.69 -12.76
N ARG A 79 0.78 -1.64 -13.57
CA ARG A 79 0.99 -1.75 -15.03
C ARG A 79 2.24 -1.02 -15.49
N ALA A 80 2.53 0.14 -14.89
CA ALA A 80 3.78 0.85 -15.11
C ALA A 80 4.11 1.75 -13.91
N PHE A 81 5.38 2.16 -13.83
CA PHE A 81 5.91 2.93 -12.72
C PHE A 81 6.57 4.21 -13.23
N GLN A 82 6.15 5.35 -12.71
CA GLN A 82 6.80 6.65 -12.91
C GLN A 82 7.26 7.21 -11.56
N GLN A 83 8.07 8.27 -11.57
CA GLN A 83 8.66 8.80 -10.34
C GLN A 83 7.63 9.14 -9.25
N ASN A 84 6.50 9.73 -9.64
CA ASN A 84 5.48 10.23 -8.71
C ASN A 84 4.07 9.67 -8.96
N ILE A 85 3.92 8.76 -9.93
CA ILE A 85 2.65 8.20 -10.35
C ILE A 85 2.82 6.69 -10.56
N ILE A 86 1.85 5.91 -10.07
CA ILE A 86 1.71 4.50 -10.43
C ILE A 86 0.54 4.36 -11.37
N ASP A 87 0.79 3.79 -12.54
CA ASP A 87 -0.25 3.38 -13.46
C ASP A 87 -0.73 1.97 -13.06
N ALA A 88 -2.02 1.87 -12.80
CA ALA A 88 -2.65 0.65 -12.35
C ALA A 88 -3.99 0.43 -13.05
N GLU A 89 -4.50 -0.78 -12.91
CA GLU A 89 -5.78 -1.18 -13.47
C GLU A 89 -6.63 -1.85 -12.40
N ILE A 90 -7.91 -1.49 -12.33
CA ILE A 90 -8.86 -2.13 -11.42
C ILE A 90 -9.06 -3.57 -11.85
N SER A 91 -8.81 -4.52 -10.95
CA SER A 91 -8.81 -5.94 -11.30
C SER A 91 -10.17 -6.62 -11.15
N VAL A 92 -11.06 -6.08 -10.32
CA VAL A 92 -12.33 -6.70 -9.95
C VAL A 92 -13.45 -5.66 -9.75
N GLY A 93 -14.70 -6.13 -9.78
CA GLY A 93 -15.89 -5.33 -9.52
C GLY A 93 -16.41 -4.56 -10.74
N GLN A 94 -17.36 -3.66 -10.52
CA GLN A 94 -18.05 -2.91 -11.59
C GLN A 94 -17.11 -2.07 -12.46
N HIS A 95 -15.97 -1.65 -11.91
CA HIS A 95 -14.99 -0.82 -12.59
C HIS A 95 -13.79 -1.61 -13.13
N ALA A 96 -13.86 -2.95 -13.18
CA ALA A 96 -12.77 -3.79 -13.65
C ALA A 96 -12.31 -3.41 -15.08
N GLY A 97 -11.00 -3.49 -15.32
CA GLY A 97 -10.35 -3.09 -16.57
C GLY A 97 -10.08 -1.59 -16.71
N LYS A 98 -10.61 -0.74 -15.83
CA LYS A 98 -10.36 0.70 -15.86
C LYS A 98 -8.91 1.02 -15.46
N ARG A 99 -8.22 1.81 -16.29
CA ARG A 99 -6.90 2.38 -15.99
C ARG A 99 -6.99 3.59 -15.09
N VAL A 100 -6.12 3.64 -14.09
CA VAL A 100 -6.11 4.63 -13.03
C VAL A 100 -4.67 5.02 -12.70
N PHE A 101 -4.48 6.28 -12.29
CA PHE A 101 -3.19 6.82 -11.91
C PHE A 101 -3.20 7.17 -10.43
N LEU A 102 -2.34 6.51 -9.66
CA LEU A 102 -2.25 6.72 -8.23
C LEU A 102 -1.12 7.68 -7.91
N PRO A 103 -1.39 8.81 -7.24
CA PRO A 103 -0.35 9.69 -6.72
C PRO A 103 0.11 9.26 -5.32
N ARG A 104 1.24 9.82 -4.87
CA ARG A 104 1.62 9.79 -3.45
C ARG A 104 0.75 10.76 -2.66
N ILE A 105 0.20 10.31 -1.54
CA ILE A 105 -0.61 11.14 -0.64
C ILE A 105 -0.03 11.10 0.78
N PRO A 106 -0.22 12.16 1.60
CA PRO A 106 0.09 12.09 3.02
C PRO A 106 -0.88 11.13 3.71
N LEU A 107 -0.35 10.27 4.57
CA LEU A 107 -1.07 9.25 5.31
C LEU A 107 -0.68 9.34 6.78
N CYS A 108 -1.70 9.35 7.64
CA CYS A 108 -1.53 9.24 9.08
C CYS A 108 -1.88 7.81 9.53
N PRO A 109 -1.19 7.28 10.55
CA PRO A 109 -1.60 6.08 11.28
C PRO A 109 -3.07 6.09 11.70
N SER A 110 -3.61 4.91 11.98
CA SER A 110 -4.87 4.82 12.72
C SER A 110 -4.71 5.31 14.16
N ASP A 111 -5.74 5.93 14.73
CA ASP A 111 -5.76 6.52 16.09
C ASP A 111 -5.41 5.53 17.23
N ASN A 112 -5.41 4.23 16.94
CA ASN A 112 -5.03 3.18 17.90
C ASN A 112 -3.51 3.15 18.17
N GLU A 113 -2.69 3.79 17.33
CA GLU A 113 -1.25 3.83 17.46
C GLU A 113 -0.85 5.00 18.36
N LYS A 114 -0.48 4.69 19.61
CA LYS A 114 -0.11 5.69 20.62
C LYS A 114 1.36 6.06 20.52
N PHE A 115 1.73 6.78 19.47
CA PHE A 115 3.03 7.45 19.42
C PHE A 115 3.00 8.73 20.28
N PRO A 116 4.14 9.12 20.88
CA PRO A 116 4.25 10.41 21.58
C PRO A 116 4.29 11.62 20.62
N PHE A 117 4.12 11.39 19.31
CA PHE A 117 4.12 12.38 18.23
C PHE A 117 3.12 11.98 17.14
N LYS A 118 2.80 12.90 16.26
CA LYS A 118 1.94 12.70 15.08
C LYS A 118 2.78 12.32 13.87
N LEU A 119 2.88 11.01 13.60
CA LEU A 119 3.53 10.52 12.39
C LEU A 119 2.70 10.86 11.15
N LYS A 120 3.35 11.46 10.16
CA LYS A 120 2.83 11.64 8.81
C LYS A 120 3.79 11.02 7.80
N ARG A 121 3.26 10.15 6.95
CA ARG A 121 4.02 9.45 5.92
C ARG A 121 3.45 9.77 4.54
N LYS A 122 4.22 10.39 3.66
CA LYS A 122 3.84 10.61 2.27
C LYS A 122 4.29 9.44 1.40
N GLN A 123 3.32 8.66 0.92
CA GLN A 123 3.58 7.46 0.10
C GLN A 123 2.37 7.14 -0.79
N PHE A 124 2.54 6.26 -1.79
CA PHE A 124 1.40 5.72 -2.53
C PHE A 124 0.49 4.93 -1.59
N PRO A 125 -0.83 5.17 -1.58
CA PRO A 125 -1.76 4.59 -0.61
C PRO A 125 -2.13 3.14 -0.98
N ILE A 126 -1.13 2.29 -1.22
CA ILE A 126 -1.29 0.91 -1.66
C ILE A 126 -0.45 -0.05 -0.82
N GLN A 127 -0.83 -1.32 -0.84
CA GLN A 127 -0.08 -2.42 -0.25
C GLN A 127 -0.10 -3.64 -1.18
N LEU A 128 1.00 -4.39 -1.24
CA LEU A 128 1.04 -5.68 -1.94
C LEU A 128 -0.03 -6.63 -1.39
N SER A 129 -0.76 -7.29 -2.29
CA SER A 129 -1.91 -8.12 -1.96
C SER A 129 -1.82 -9.55 -2.50
N PHE A 130 -0.61 -10.15 -2.52
CA PHE A 130 -0.42 -11.56 -2.92
C PHE A 130 -1.08 -12.54 -1.95
N SER A 131 -0.92 -12.28 -0.66
CA SER A 131 -1.57 -13.01 0.41
C SER A 131 -2.33 -12.03 1.29
N MET A 132 -3.45 -12.50 1.83
CA MET A 132 -4.26 -11.75 2.78
C MET A 132 -4.66 -12.66 3.93
N THR A 133 -4.84 -12.08 5.12
CA THR A 133 -5.42 -12.84 6.25
C THR A 133 -6.89 -13.12 5.98
N ILE A 134 -7.42 -14.21 6.54
CA ILE A 134 -8.84 -14.59 6.39
C ILE A 134 -9.77 -13.44 6.80
N ASN A 135 -9.46 -12.77 7.92
CA ASN A 135 -10.25 -11.61 8.39
C ASN A 135 -10.30 -10.46 7.36
N LYS A 136 -9.23 -10.26 6.57
CA LYS A 136 -9.24 -9.25 5.50
C LYS A 136 -10.00 -9.74 4.26
N ALA A 137 -10.05 -11.05 4.03
CA ALA A 137 -10.76 -11.66 2.91
C ALA A 137 -12.27 -11.77 3.15
N GLN A 138 -12.70 -11.70 4.41
CA GLN A 138 -14.10 -11.82 4.79
C GLN A 138 -14.94 -10.74 4.11
N GLY A 139 -16.02 -11.17 3.44
CA GLY A 139 -16.89 -10.28 2.66
C GLY A 139 -16.42 -9.98 1.23
N GLN A 140 -15.29 -10.55 0.77
CA GLN A 140 -14.82 -10.39 -0.61
C GLN A 140 -15.15 -11.63 -1.46
N THR A 141 -15.63 -11.42 -2.68
CA THR A 141 -15.78 -12.47 -3.69
C THR A 141 -14.45 -12.62 -4.45
N ILE A 142 -13.76 -13.75 -4.27
CA ILE A 142 -12.48 -14.04 -4.93
C ILE A 142 -12.62 -15.37 -5.69
N PRO A 143 -12.41 -15.40 -7.02
CA PRO A 143 -12.70 -16.59 -7.82
C PRO A 143 -11.76 -17.77 -7.53
N ASN A 144 -10.48 -17.50 -7.24
CA ASN A 144 -9.48 -18.52 -6.93
C ASN A 144 -8.61 -18.04 -5.76
N VAL A 145 -8.45 -18.87 -4.72
CA VAL A 145 -7.63 -18.57 -3.53
C VAL A 145 -6.84 -19.81 -3.13
N GLY A 146 -5.55 -19.64 -2.85
CA GLY A 146 -4.73 -20.64 -2.15
C GLY A 146 -4.69 -20.32 -0.66
N VAL A 147 -4.92 -21.33 0.19
CA VAL A 147 -4.82 -21.19 1.65
C VAL A 147 -3.47 -21.75 2.11
N TYR A 148 -2.68 -20.92 2.79
CA TYR A 148 -1.45 -21.36 3.45
C TYR A 148 -1.73 -21.59 4.94
N LEU A 149 -1.69 -22.84 5.37
CA LEU A 149 -1.77 -23.25 6.76
C LEU A 149 -0.34 -23.61 7.22
N PRO A 150 0.24 -22.89 8.19
CA PRO A 150 1.53 -23.24 8.77
C PRO A 150 1.46 -24.49 9.66
#